data_AF-A0A101X008-F1
#
_entry.id   AF-A0A101X008-F1
#
_cell.length_a   1.000
_cell.length_b   1.000
_cell.length_c   1.000
_cell.angle_alpha   90.00
_cell.angle_beta   90.00
_cell.angle_gamma   90.00
#
_symmetry.space_group_name_H-M   'P 1'
#
loop_
_entity.id
_entity.type
_entity.pdbx_description
1 polymer ?
#
loop_
_entity_poly.entity_id
_entity_poly.type
_entity_poly.pdbx_seq_one_letter_code
_entity_poly.pdbx_strand_id
1 'polypeptide(L)'
;MEGRRLYAPNDWMYVGRTMYILIHGISAETYFPDVLKLPREKLELLQLGWRASDEGELDGRPFMNTTRPWQVFAWTAARYGELYIRVDSVNLTREGASVMVRLKANSWRQRWSKAEAIDLVASHLRRGEWMPLLTMWLGDGKAERKKVLRGDYKIVIAAKEPWRLGSSKSTRRALVATGKEAFVKLREAAGIYGVLLDRLRAHKWVNIKLATDDNFKAVFKQKGIVTVEGVAMHLHLVSGSLLAEHYTCDIGKALEIADKLKAAGLRPNVVKSGPNYVVYIATADLLRLAERDEAIRKAIALYLTEKAK
;
A
#
# COMPACT_ATOMS: atom_id res chain seq x y z
N MET A 1 -6.70 -34.84 3.47
CA MET A 1 -7.24 -33.92 4.49
C MET A 1 -7.85 -34.76 5.58
N GLU A 2 -7.67 -34.38 6.83
CA GLU A 2 -8.29 -35.05 7.99
C GLU A 2 -8.79 -33.96 8.96
N GLY A 3 -10.11 -33.83 9.11
CA GLY A 3 -10.71 -32.72 9.86
C GLY A 3 -10.31 -31.33 9.33
N ARG A 4 -9.80 -30.45 10.21
CA ARG A 4 -9.27 -29.12 9.85
C ARG A 4 -7.77 -29.14 9.51
N ARG A 5 -7.20 -30.28 9.12
CA ARG A 5 -5.77 -30.42 8.81
C ARG A 5 -5.56 -30.88 7.38
N LEU A 6 -4.66 -30.20 6.67
CA LEU A 6 -4.14 -30.62 5.37
C LEU A 6 -2.73 -31.18 5.56
N TYR A 7 -2.47 -32.34 4.96
CA TYR A 7 -1.18 -33.01 5.04
C TYR A 7 -0.19 -32.33 4.08
N ALA A 8 1.00 -32.00 4.59
CA ALA A 8 2.17 -31.64 3.79
C ALA A 8 3.31 -32.62 4.15
N PRO A 9 4.27 -32.90 3.24
CA PRO A 9 5.25 -33.98 3.41
C PRO A 9 6.04 -33.98 4.73
N ASN A 10 6.18 -32.81 5.38
CA ASN A 10 6.99 -32.64 6.59
C ASN A 10 6.26 -31.96 7.78
N ASP A 11 4.96 -31.59 7.66
CA ASP A 11 4.22 -30.91 8.75
C ASP A 11 2.68 -30.93 8.53
N TRP A 12 1.93 -30.52 9.57
CA TRP A 12 0.48 -30.33 9.54
C TRP A 12 0.10 -28.88 9.28
N MET A 13 -0.70 -28.65 8.24
CA MET A 13 -1.25 -27.32 7.97
C MET A 13 -2.59 -27.15 8.71
N TYR A 14 -2.68 -26.14 9.59
CA TYR A 14 -3.94 -25.79 10.24
C TYR A 14 -4.85 -24.99 9.31
N VAL A 15 -6.04 -25.53 9.02
CA VAL A 15 -7.05 -24.91 8.17
C VAL A 15 -7.93 -23.99 9.03
N GLY A 16 -7.63 -22.69 8.96
CA GLY A 16 -8.40 -21.59 9.56
C GLY A 16 -8.85 -20.56 8.52
N ARG A 17 -9.28 -19.37 8.95
CA ARG A 17 -9.70 -18.27 8.05
C ARG A 17 -8.54 -17.71 7.19
N THR A 18 -7.32 -17.87 7.69
CA THR A 18 -6.05 -17.61 7.00
C THR A 18 -5.17 -18.84 7.23
N MET A 19 -4.60 -19.39 6.16
CA MET A 19 -3.69 -20.53 6.25
C MET A 19 -2.25 -20.03 6.25
N TYR A 20 -1.43 -20.58 7.14
CA TYR A 20 -0.01 -20.25 7.28
C TYR A 20 0.81 -21.48 6.92
N ILE A 21 1.80 -21.30 6.05
CA ILE A 21 2.83 -22.30 5.77
C ILE A 21 4.12 -21.76 6.37
N LEU A 22 4.58 -22.34 7.47
CA LEU A 22 5.86 -21.97 8.06
C LEU A 22 6.99 -22.43 7.12
N ILE A 23 7.97 -21.57 6.92
CA ILE A 23 9.15 -21.90 6.11
C ILE A 23 10.36 -21.94 7.03
N HIS A 24 11.04 -23.08 7.04
CA HIS A 24 12.29 -23.28 7.76
C HIS A 24 13.45 -23.37 6.76
N GLY A 25 14.65 -22.96 7.18
CA GLY A 25 15.89 -23.11 6.39
C GLY A 25 16.10 -22.10 5.27
N ILE A 26 15.14 -21.22 4.96
CA ILE A 26 15.33 -20.13 3.99
C ILE A 26 15.72 -18.84 4.73
N SER A 27 17.02 -18.69 4.98
CA SER A 27 17.61 -17.52 5.61
C SER A 27 18.91 -17.10 4.93
N ALA A 28 19.26 -15.82 5.05
CA ALA A 28 20.55 -15.31 4.65
C ALA A 28 21.10 -14.33 5.69
N GLU A 29 22.40 -14.36 5.90
CA GLU A 29 23.14 -13.24 6.47
C GLU A 29 23.65 -12.40 5.31
N THR A 30 23.43 -11.09 5.39
CA THR A 30 23.75 -10.19 4.27
C THR A 30 24.07 -8.80 4.78
N TYR A 31 24.59 -7.95 3.90
CA TYR A 31 24.92 -6.57 4.19
C TYR A 31 24.10 -5.64 3.28
N PHE A 32 23.39 -4.70 3.90
CA PHE A 32 22.69 -3.63 3.19
C PHE A 32 23.50 -2.32 3.27
N PRO A 33 23.88 -1.71 2.14
CA PRO A 33 24.70 -0.49 2.19
C PRO A 33 23.92 0.70 2.76
N ASP A 34 24.65 1.66 3.33
CA ASP A 34 24.08 2.98 3.65
C ASP A 34 23.78 3.73 2.35
N VAL A 35 22.55 3.57 1.86
CA VAL A 35 22.03 4.21 0.65
C VAL A 35 21.46 5.61 0.90
N LEU A 36 21.18 5.97 2.16
CA LEU A 36 20.59 7.26 2.50
C LEU A 36 21.66 8.33 2.72
N LYS A 37 22.87 7.94 3.16
CA LYS A 37 23.99 8.85 3.44
C LYS A 37 23.57 10.03 4.31
N LEU A 38 22.66 9.78 5.25
CA LEU A 38 22.11 10.81 6.12
C LEU A 38 23.05 11.06 7.31
N PRO A 39 23.16 12.31 7.79
CA PRO A 39 23.74 12.60 9.09
C PRO A 39 23.07 11.76 10.18
N ARG A 40 23.85 11.45 11.22
CA ARG A 40 23.44 10.53 12.29
C ARG A 40 22.12 10.95 12.94
N GLU A 41 21.95 12.24 13.18
CA GLU A 41 20.79 12.85 13.82
C GLU A 41 19.51 12.62 13.00
N LYS A 42 19.59 12.79 11.67
CA LYS A 42 18.45 12.56 10.77
C LYS A 42 18.12 11.08 10.64
N LEU A 43 19.13 10.22 10.60
CA LEU A 43 18.91 8.78 10.60
C LEU A 43 18.18 8.32 11.87
N GLU A 44 18.56 8.87 13.02
CA GLU A 44 17.92 8.55 14.30
C GLU A 44 16.44 8.94 14.35
N LEU A 45 16.03 10.03 13.69
CA LEU A 45 14.62 10.40 13.56
C LEU A 45 13.81 9.35 12.79
N LEU A 46 14.33 8.80 11.68
CA LEU A 46 13.69 7.72 10.94
C LEU A 46 13.60 6.44 11.77
N GLN A 47 14.68 6.10 12.48
CA GLN A 47 14.76 4.94 13.35
C GLN A 47 13.76 5.01 14.51
N LEU A 48 13.63 6.19 15.11
CA LEU A 48 12.71 6.46 16.20
C LEU A 48 11.25 6.20 15.78
N GLY A 49 10.85 6.66 14.60
CA GLY A 49 9.49 6.44 14.11
C GLY A 49 9.21 4.97 13.77
N TRP A 50 10.17 4.25 13.20
CA TRP A 50 10.05 2.81 13.01
C TRP A 50 9.89 2.08 14.36
N ARG A 51 10.68 2.47 15.36
CA ARG A 51 10.60 1.93 16.73
C ARG A 51 9.25 2.17 17.39
N ALA A 52 8.66 3.34 17.18
CA ALA A 52 7.32 3.66 17.66
C ALA A 52 6.22 2.85 16.95
N SER A 53 6.54 2.13 15.87
CA SER A 53 5.59 1.43 15.00
C SER A 53 5.86 -0.08 14.92
N ASP A 54 5.98 -0.66 13.72
CA ASP A 54 6.08 -2.10 13.48
C ASP A 54 7.40 -2.73 14.01
N GLU A 55 8.44 -1.92 14.26
CA GLU A 55 9.74 -2.44 14.71
C GLU A 55 9.65 -3.02 16.14
N GLY A 56 10.07 -4.27 16.25
CA GLY A 56 10.23 -4.98 17.50
C GLY A 56 11.68 -4.97 17.99
N GLU A 57 11.90 -5.67 19.09
CA GLU A 57 13.23 -5.91 19.65
C GLU A 57 13.39 -7.41 19.94
N LEU A 58 14.55 -7.93 19.55
CA LEU A 58 14.94 -9.33 19.72
C LEU A 58 16.42 -9.36 20.08
N ASP A 59 16.76 -9.91 21.25
CA ASP A 59 18.12 -10.00 21.78
C ASP A 59 18.86 -8.64 21.83
N GLY A 60 18.13 -7.58 22.19
CA GLY A 60 18.65 -6.21 22.25
C GLY A 60 18.89 -5.58 20.87
N ARG A 61 18.36 -6.18 19.79
CA ARG A 61 18.53 -5.70 18.41
C ARG A 61 17.18 -5.35 17.77
N PRO A 62 17.13 -4.35 16.88
CA PRO A 62 15.94 -4.05 16.10
C PRO A 62 15.55 -5.23 15.19
N PHE A 63 14.26 -5.57 15.15
CA PHE A 63 13.74 -6.53 14.19
C PHE A 63 12.43 -6.04 13.55
N MET A 64 12.16 -6.51 12.33
CA MET A 64 10.94 -6.21 11.57
C MET A 64 10.32 -7.50 11.05
N ASN A 65 9.00 -7.61 11.16
CA ASN A 65 8.20 -8.63 10.47
C ASN A 65 7.24 -7.93 9.52
N THR A 66 7.27 -8.26 8.24
CA THR A 66 6.36 -7.65 7.27
C THR A 66 6.03 -8.58 6.12
N THR A 67 4.84 -8.38 5.53
CA THR A 67 4.44 -8.98 4.26
C THR A 67 4.55 -8.02 3.09
N ARG A 68 5.07 -6.80 3.32
CA ARG A 68 5.16 -5.74 2.33
C ARG A 68 6.61 -5.59 1.85
N PRO A 69 6.95 -5.98 0.61
CA PRO A 69 8.32 -5.92 0.11
C PRO A 69 8.96 -4.52 0.22
N TRP A 70 8.20 -3.45 -0.01
CA TRP A 70 8.73 -2.09 0.13
C TRP A 70 9.10 -1.74 1.58
N GLN A 71 8.41 -2.29 2.60
CA GLN A 71 8.76 -2.04 4.01
C GLN A 71 10.10 -2.68 4.36
N VAL A 72 10.44 -3.82 3.75
CA VAL A 72 11.76 -4.45 3.90
C VAL A 72 12.85 -3.45 3.55
N PHE A 73 12.85 -2.93 2.32
CA PHE A 73 13.87 -1.98 1.87
C PHE A 73 13.83 -0.63 2.60
N ALA A 74 12.63 -0.12 2.92
CA ALA A 74 12.48 1.14 3.63
C ALA A 74 13.04 1.04 5.06
N TRP A 75 12.77 -0.06 5.77
CA TRP A 75 13.28 -0.30 7.11
C TRP A 75 14.80 -0.57 7.10
N THR A 76 15.30 -1.40 6.18
CA THR A 76 16.74 -1.68 6.08
C THR A 76 17.55 -0.46 5.69
N ALA A 77 17.00 0.49 4.94
CA ALA A 77 17.67 1.76 4.68
C ALA A 77 17.86 2.60 5.96
N ALA A 78 16.93 2.53 6.91
CA ALA A 78 17.08 3.16 8.24
C ALA A 78 17.93 2.32 9.21
N ARG A 79 18.08 1.01 8.97
CA ARG A 79 18.82 0.04 9.78
C ARG A 79 19.90 -0.68 8.94
N TYR A 80 20.68 0.09 8.19
CA TYR A 80 21.64 -0.46 7.21
C TYR A 80 22.76 -1.27 7.88
N GLY A 81 23.54 -2.00 7.11
CA GLY A 81 24.63 -2.82 7.60
C GLY A 81 24.28 -4.31 7.59
N GLU A 82 24.81 -5.05 8.53
CA GLU A 82 24.59 -6.49 8.66
C GLU A 82 23.15 -6.79 9.06
N LEU A 83 22.53 -7.71 8.33
CA LEU A 83 21.17 -8.15 8.50
C LEU A 83 21.12 -9.68 8.53
N TYR A 84 20.29 -10.21 9.40
CA TYR A 84 19.76 -11.57 9.26
C TYR A 84 18.35 -11.47 8.69
N ILE A 85 18.09 -12.14 7.57
CA ILE A 85 16.79 -12.20 6.92
C ILE A 85 16.33 -13.66 6.80
N ARG A 86 15.05 -13.92 7.06
CA ARG A 86 14.43 -15.21 6.77
C ARG A 86 13.00 -15.06 6.28
N VAL A 87 12.57 -16.00 5.46
CA VAL A 87 11.14 -16.18 5.18
C VAL A 87 10.54 -16.95 6.35
N ASP A 88 9.62 -16.32 7.08
CA ASP A 88 9.01 -16.89 8.28
C ASP A 88 7.81 -17.77 7.90
N SER A 89 6.98 -17.29 6.96
CA SER A 89 5.82 -18.02 6.48
C SER A 89 5.26 -17.52 5.16
N VAL A 90 4.37 -18.30 4.55
CA VAL A 90 3.46 -17.87 3.47
C VAL A 90 2.04 -17.87 4.01
N ASN A 91 1.36 -16.73 3.90
CA ASN A 91 -0.03 -16.57 4.27
C ASN A 91 -0.91 -16.71 3.04
N LEU A 92 -1.83 -17.68 3.05
CA LEU A 92 -2.82 -17.88 2.01
C LEU A 92 -4.16 -17.33 2.49
N THR A 93 -4.68 -16.34 1.75
CA THR A 93 -5.96 -15.68 2.02
C THR A 93 -6.85 -15.76 0.78
N ARG A 94 -8.14 -15.43 0.93
CA ARG A 94 -9.07 -15.29 -0.21
C ARG A 94 -8.64 -14.18 -1.19
N GLU A 95 -7.81 -13.25 -0.74
CA GLU A 95 -7.29 -12.14 -1.55
C GLU A 95 -5.98 -12.51 -2.29
N GLY A 96 -5.40 -13.67 -1.99
CA GLY A 96 -4.15 -14.16 -2.58
C GLY A 96 -3.13 -14.63 -1.55
N ALA A 97 -1.93 -14.95 -2.04
CA ALA A 97 -0.78 -15.35 -1.23
C ALA A 97 0.09 -14.15 -0.86
N SER A 98 0.60 -14.13 0.36
CA SER A 98 1.62 -13.17 0.79
C SER A 98 2.73 -13.87 1.55
N VAL A 99 3.96 -13.35 1.46
CA VAL A 99 5.13 -13.93 2.12
C VAL A 99 5.49 -13.06 3.31
N MET A 100 5.57 -13.65 4.50
CA MET A 100 6.06 -12.99 5.70
C MET A 100 7.58 -13.11 5.78
N VAL A 101 8.24 -11.96 5.80
CA VAL A 101 9.69 -11.86 5.92
C VAL A 101 10.02 -11.29 7.29
N ARG A 102 10.96 -11.95 7.98
CA ARG A 102 11.55 -11.48 9.23
C ARG A 102 12.96 -10.97 8.99
N LEU A 103 13.25 -9.78 9.50
CA LEU A 103 14.57 -9.15 9.44
C LEU A 103 15.05 -8.80 10.84
N LYS A 104 16.34 -8.98 11.10
CA LYS A 104 17.04 -8.54 12.32
C LYS A 104 18.27 -7.73 11.92
N ALA A 105 18.43 -6.54 12.51
CA ALA A 105 19.55 -5.65 12.21
C ALA A 105 20.73 -5.92 13.16
N ASN A 106 21.77 -6.58 12.65
CA ASN A 106 22.95 -7.00 13.40
C ASN A 106 24.01 -5.90 13.58
N SER A 107 23.96 -4.82 12.79
CA SER A 107 24.82 -3.65 13.04
C SER A 107 24.26 -2.67 14.07
N TRP A 108 23.05 -2.90 14.61
CA TRP A 108 22.36 -1.95 15.47
C TRP A 108 21.94 -2.56 16.81
N ARG A 109 21.96 -1.71 17.84
CA ARG A 109 21.36 -1.99 19.16
C ARG A 109 20.08 -1.20 19.32
N GLN A 110 19.09 -1.81 19.97
CA GLN A 110 17.86 -1.10 20.30
C GLN A 110 18.13 -0.11 21.43
N ARG A 111 17.74 1.15 21.23
CA ARG A 111 18.01 2.25 22.18
C ARG A 111 16.81 2.66 23.00
N TRP A 112 15.61 2.50 22.45
CA TRP A 112 14.39 3.01 23.05
C TRP A 112 13.43 1.88 23.37
N SER A 113 12.72 2.02 24.49
CA SER A 113 11.51 1.24 24.70
C SER A 113 10.43 1.68 23.70
N LYS A 114 9.41 0.84 23.49
CA LYS A 114 8.34 1.19 22.54
C LYS A 114 7.52 2.40 23.01
N ALA A 115 7.24 2.48 24.32
CA ALA A 115 6.52 3.60 24.91
C ALA A 115 7.32 4.91 24.83
N GLU A 116 8.60 4.85 25.16
CA GLU A 116 9.52 5.99 25.05
C GLU A 116 9.61 6.50 23.60
N ALA A 117 9.72 5.60 22.62
CA ALA A 117 9.75 6.00 21.22
C ALA A 117 8.46 6.73 20.80
N ILE A 118 7.30 6.27 21.25
CA ILE A 118 6.01 6.93 20.99
C ILE A 118 5.99 8.34 21.60
N ASP A 119 6.44 8.50 22.85
CA ASP A 119 6.47 9.79 23.53
C ASP A 119 7.44 10.78 22.85
N LEU A 120 8.61 10.28 22.42
CA LEU A 120 9.59 11.06 21.67
C LEU A 120 9.05 11.49 20.29
N VAL A 121 8.37 10.60 19.55
CA VAL A 121 7.70 10.97 18.28
C VAL A 121 6.70 12.11 18.52
N ALA A 122 5.85 11.99 19.54
CA ALA A 122 4.88 13.03 19.89
C ALA A 122 5.56 14.36 20.28
N SER A 123 6.69 14.28 21.01
CA SER A 123 7.48 15.44 21.42
C SER A 123 8.18 16.14 20.25
N HIS A 124 8.72 15.38 19.29
CA HIS A 124 9.28 15.93 18.04
C HIS A 124 8.19 16.60 17.20
N LEU A 125 7.02 15.98 17.07
CA LEU A 125 5.90 16.54 16.33
C LEU A 125 5.45 17.89 16.90
N ARG A 126 5.34 18.01 18.23
CA ARG A 126 5.00 19.28 18.90
C ARG A 126 6.01 20.40 18.61
N ARG A 127 7.26 20.04 18.33
CA ARG A 127 8.35 20.95 17.97
C ARG A 127 8.46 21.19 16.45
N GLY A 128 7.53 20.65 15.66
CA GLY A 128 7.52 20.81 14.21
C GLY A 128 8.46 19.86 13.46
N GLU A 129 8.99 18.82 14.10
CA GLU A 129 9.79 17.77 13.44
C GLU A 129 8.89 16.59 13.05
N TRP A 130 8.70 16.39 11.74
CA TRP A 130 7.74 15.44 11.17
C TRP A 130 8.36 14.12 10.73
N MET A 131 9.69 14.03 10.65
CA MET A 131 10.40 12.86 10.15
C MET A 131 10.12 11.58 10.97
N PRO A 132 10.10 11.61 12.32
CA PRO A 132 9.72 10.43 13.09
C PRO A 132 8.26 10.01 12.83
N LEU A 133 7.35 10.98 12.71
CA LEU A 133 5.95 10.71 12.42
C LEU A 133 5.77 10.05 11.05
N LEU A 134 6.56 10.44 10.04
CA LEU A 134 6.54 9.82 8.72
C LEU A 134 6.77 8.32 8.81
N THR A 135 7.88 7.89 9.43
CA THR A 135 8.20 6.47 9.57
C THR A 135 7.22 5.71 10.46
N MET A 136 6.72 6.35 11.52
CA MET A 136 5.66 5.75 12.35
C MET A 136 4.38 5.51 11.55
N TRP A 137 3.99 6.46 10.70
CA TRP A 137 2.82 6.30 9.83
C TRP A 137 3.07 5.29 8.70
N LEU A 138 4.30 5.18 8.19
CA LEU A 138 4.64 4.15 7.20
C LEU A 138 4.49 2.73 7.74
N GLY A 139 4.68 2.47 9.03
CA GLY A 139 4.36 1.19 9.66
C GLY A 139 2.87 1.05 10.02
N ASP A 140 2.41 1.77 11.04
CA ASP A 140 1.07 1.60 11.66
C ASP A 140 0.01 2.58 11.15
N GLY A 141 0.38 3.48 10.26
CA GLY A 141 -0.53 4.47 9.69
C GLY A 141 -1.58 3.86 8.77
N LYS A 142 -2.81 4.38 8.84
CA LYS A 142 -3.89 4.02 7.94
C LYS A 142 -3.70 4.62 6.55
N ALA A 143 -3.81 3.77 5.53
CA ALA A 143 -3.68 4.12 4.12
C ALA A 143 -5.04 4.26 3.41
N GLU A 144 -5.87 5.22 3.81
CA GLU A 144 -7.25 5.38 3.27
C GLU A 144 -7.28 6.13 1.93
N ARG A 145 -6.76 5.52 0.85
CA ARG A 145 -6.65 6.16 -0.49
C ARG A 145 -7.96 6.79 -0.98
N LYS A 146 -9.11 6.10 -0.80
CA LYS A 146 -10.42 6.62 -1.21
C LYS A 146 -10.77 7.96 -0.55
N LYS A 147 -10.39 8.15 0.72
CA LYS A 147 -10.62 9.39 1.46
C LYS A 147 -9.72 10.52 0.95
N VAL A 148 -8.43 10.22 0.74
CA VAL A 148 -7.47 11.17 0.14
C VAL A 148 -7.94 11.66 -1.24
N LEU A 149 -8.45 10.76 -2.08
CA LEU A 149 -8.98 11.14 -3.40
C LEU A 149 -10.21 12.05 -3.32
N ARG A 150 -11.02 11.91 -2.26
CA ARG A 150 -12.20 12.74 -1.96
C ARG A 150 -11.89 14.03 -1.19
N GLY A 151 -10.62 14.27 -0.85
CA GLY A 151 -10.22 15.45 -0.08
C GLY A 151 -10.36 15.31 1.44
N ASP A 152 -10.68 14.12 1.96
CA ASP A 152 -10.69 13.85 3.40
C ASP A 152 -9.28 13.46 3.87
N TYR A 153 -8.51 14.46 4.27
CA TYR A 153 -7.10 14.33 4.67
C TYR A 153 -6.95 14.13 6.18
N LYS A 154 -6.65 12.89 6.59
CA LYS A 154 -6.45 12.49 7.99
C LYS A 154 -5.24 11.58 8.12
N ILE A 155 -4.33 11.93 9.03
CA ILE A 155 -3.23 11.08 9.48
C ILE A 155 -3.72 10.34 10.72
N VAL A 156 -3.94 9.03 10.57
CA VAL A 156 -4.42 8.15 11.63
C VAL A 156 -3.41 7.02 11.82
N ILE A 157 -3.03 6.76 13.07
CA ILE A 157 -2.08 5.70 13.43
C ILE A 157 -2.75 4.71 14.37
N ALA A 158 -2.54 3.42 14.13
CA ALA A 158 -2.92 2.37 15.07
C ALA A 158 -1.94 2.37 16.26
N ALA A 159 -2.46 2.44 17.48
CA ALA A 159 -1.64 2.50 18.68
C ALA A 159 -2.39 1.86 19.86
N LYS A 160 -1.68 1.18 20.76
CA LYS A 160 -2.26 0.63 21.99
C LYS A 160 -2.71 1.73 22.95
N GLU A 161 -1.95 2.82 23.02
CA GLU A 161 -2.19 3.98 23.87
C GLU A 161 -2.37 5.23 22.99
N PRO A 162 -3.51 5.36 22.29
CA PRO A 162 -3.69 6.40 21.27
C PRO A 162 -3.63 7.84 21.82
N TRP A 163 -3.93 8.04 23.11
CA TRP A 163 -3.88 9.35 23.77
C TRP A 163 -2.47 9.94 23.85
N ARG A 164 -1.40 9.14 23.72
CA ARG A 164 -0.02 9.63 23.69
C ARG A 164 0.32 10.41 22.42
N LEU A 165 -0.42 10.17 21.33
CA LEU A 165 -0.11 10.68 19.98
C LEU A 165 -1.03 11.80 19.51
N GLY A 166 -2.27 11.84 19.99
CA GLY A 166 -3.27 12.79 19.53
C GLY A 166 -4.67 12.46 20.03
N SER A 167 -5.69 13.00 19.38
CA SER A 167 -7.07 12.75 19.78
C SER A 167 -7.44 11.29 19.51
N SER A 168 -7.93 10.62 20.55
CA SER A 168 -8.39 9.24 20.43
C SER A 168 -9.62 9.20 19.52
N LYS A 169 -9.53 8.44 18.42
CA LYS A 169 -10.67 8.13 17.55
C LYS A 169 -11.41 6.87 17.96
N SER A 170 -10.74 6.00 18.70
CA SER A 170 -11.22 4.71 19.22
C SER A 170 -10.17 4.14 20.16
N THR A 171 -10.50 3.05 20.86
CA THR A 171 -9.60 2.35 21.80
C THR A 171 -8.21 2.00 21.26
N ARG A 172 -8.02 1.92 19.93
CA ARG A 172 -6.73 1.57 19.30
C ARG A 172 -6.27 2.50 18.17
N ARG A 173 -6.82 3.72 18.08
CA ARG A 173 -6.50 4.64 16.96
C ARG A 173 -6.38 6.07 17.42
N ALA A 174 -5.28 6.71 17.05
CA ALA A 174 -5.04 8.13 17.25
C ALA A 174 -5.24 8.89 15.93
N LEU A 175 -6.00 9.97 15.96
CA LEU A 175 -5.92 11.02 14.96
C LEU A 175 -4.78 11.95 15.34
N VAL A 176 -3.73 11.97 14.52
CA VAL A 176 -2.51 12.74 14.81
C VAL A 176 -2.57 14.11 14.16
N ALA A 177 -3.04 14.18 12.91
CA ALA A 177 -3.18 15.44 12.19
C ALA A 177 -4.24 15.35 11.08
N THR A 178 -4.72 16.51 10.64
CA THR A 178 -5.72 16.67 9.58
C THR A 178 -5.30 17.75 8.60
N GLY A 179 -5.94 17.78 7.44
CA GLY A 179 -5.69 18.81 6.42
C GLY A 179 -4.62 18.42 5.40
N LYS A 180 -4.59 19.13 4.28
CA LYS A 180 -3.64 18.89 3.18
C LYS A 180 -2.22 19.22 3.63
N GLU A 181 -2.08 20.25 4.46
CA GLU A 181 -0.83 20.77 5.02
C GLU A 181 -0.09 19.70 5.83
N ALA A 182 -0.79 18.84 6.54
CA ALA A 182 -0.17 17.74 7.28
C ALA A 182 0.52 16.73 6.36
N PHE A 183 -0.06 16.44 5.19
CA PHE A 183 0.56 15.59 4.18
C PHE A 183 1.72 16.29 3.48
N VAL A 184 1.64 17.62 3.27
CA VAL A 184 2.75 18.42 2.75
C VAL A 184 3.95 18.33 3.68
N LYS A 185 3.76 18.55 4.99
CA LYS A 185 4.83 18.44 5.99
C LYS A 185 5.45 17.04 6.06
N LEU A 186 4.63 15.98 5.96
CA LEU A 186 5.15 14.60 5.84
C LEU A 186 6.01 14.40 4.58
N ARG A 187 5.60 14.99 3.46
CA ARG A 187 6.34 14.88 2.19
C ARG A 187 7.66 15.64 2.25
N GLU A 188 7.66 16.85 2.78
CA GLU A 188 8.85 17.69 2.94
C GLU A 188 9.86 17.04 3.89
N ALA A 189 9.38 16.51 5.03
CA ALA A 189 10.23 15.83 6.01
C ALA A 189 10.87 14.53 5.48
N ALA A 190 10.34 13.95 4.40
CA ALA A 190 10.88 12.72 3.83
C ALA A 190 12.27 12.90 3.20
N GLY A 191 12.58 14.07 2.64
CA GLY A 191 13.85 14.33 1.97
C GLY A 191 14.29 13.19 1.03
N ILE A 192 15.53 12.72 1.15
CA ILE A 192 16.09 11.61 0.36
C ILE A 192 15.37 10.28 0.60
N TYR A 193 14.79 10.08 1.79
CA TYR A 193 14.00 8.89 2.09
C TYR A 193 12.72 8.84 1.23
N GLY A 194 12.13 10.00 0.90
CA GLY A 194 11.04 10.11 -0.06
C GLY A 194 11.40 9.62 -1.46
N VAL A 195 12.64 9.87 -1.92
CA VAL A 195 13.15 9.37 -3.21
C VAL A 195 13.21 7.84 -3.21
N LEU A 196 13.72 7.25 -2.12
CA LEU A 196 13.71 5.79 -1.94
C LEU A 196 12.27 5.24 -1.98
N LEU A 197 11.34 5.84 -1.24
CA LEU A 197 9.94 5.40 -1.21
C LEU A 197 9.25 5.49 -2.58
N ASP A 198 9.63 6.48 -3.40
CA ASP A 198 9.18 6.60 -4.79
C ASP A 198 9.69 5.44 -5.64
N ARG A 199 10.97 5.10 -5.54
CA ARG A 199 11.57 3.95 -6.27
C ARG A 199 10.94 2.62 -5.84
N LEU A 200 10.65 2.47 -4.55
CA LEU A 200 9.97 1.29 -4.02
C LEU A 200 8.48 1.23 -4.35
N ARG A 201 7.91 2.29 -4.95
CA ARG A 201 6.48 2.43 -5.24
C ARG A 201 5.63 2.13 -4.00
N ALA A 202 6.09 2.60 -2.83
CA ALA A 202 5.46 2.34 -1.56
C ALA A 202 4.03 2.87 -1.56
N HIS A 203 3.04 2.00 -1.35
CA HIS A 203 1.62 2.36 -1.52
C HIS A 203 1.17 3.49 -0.57
N LYS A 204 1.76 3.58 0.63
CA LYS A 204 1.55 4.67 1.58
C LYS A 204 2.15 5.98 1.10
N TRP A 205 3.36 5.94 0.53
CA TRP A 205 3.99 7.11 -0.09
C TRP A 205 3.20 7.65 -1.29
N VAL A 206 2.66 6.75 -2.12
CA VAL A 206 1.75 7.13 -3.21
C VAL A 206 0.55 7.91 -2.68
N ASN A 207 -0.03 7.52 -1.53
CA ASN A 207 -1.14 8.28 -0.94
C ASN A 207 -0.71 9.68 -0.47
N ILE A 208 0.53 9.86 0.02
CA ILE A 208 1.07 11.19 0.35
C ILE A 208 1.18 12.04 -0.93
N LYS A 209 1.68 11.47 -2.03
CA LYS A 209 1.73 12.18 -3.32
C LYS A 209 0.34 12.55 -3.83
N LEU A 210 -0.64 11.65 -3.73
CA LEU A 210 -2.03 11.93 -4.08
C LEU A 210 -2.66 13.06 -3.25
N ALA A 211 -2.19 13.27 -2.02
CA ALA A 211 -2.67 14.34 -1.16
C ALA A 211 -2.00 15.70 -1.49
N THR A 212 -0.77 15.68 -2.01
CA THR A 212 0.10 16.86 -2.07
C THR A 212 0.41 17.34 -3.49
N ASP A 213 0.16 16.53 -4.51
CA ASP A 213 0.45 16.83 -5.91
C ASP A 213 -0.82 16.69 -6.73
N ASP A 214 -1.43 17.82 -7.09
CA ASP A 214 -2.70 17.84 -7.80
C ASP A 214 -2.56 17.33 -9.24
N ASN A 215 -1.40 17.53 -9.87
CA ASN A 215 -1.11 16.95 -11.20
C ASN A 215 -0.98 15.44 -11.11
N PHE A 216 -0.19 14.93 -10.16
CA PHE A 216 -0.09 13.49 -9.91
C PHE A 216 -1.45 12.89 -9.56
N LYS A 217 -2.29 13.59 -8.78
CA LYS A 217 -3.66 13.18 -8.47
C LYS A 217 -4.55 13.15 -9.72
N ALA A 218 -4.44 14.14 -10.61
CA ALA A 218 -5.19 14.19 -11.86
C ALA A 218 -4.80 13.04 -12.79
N VAL A 219 -3.49 12.85 -13.02
CA VAL A 219 -2.95 11.72 -13.81
C VAL A 219 -3.34 10.39 -13.18
N PHE A 220 -3.30 10.27 -11.84
CA PHE A 220 -3.70 9.05 -11.15
C PHE A 220 -5.20 8.74 -11.32
N LYS A 221 -6.08 9.75 -11.32
CA LYS A 221 -7.50 9.56 -11.59
C LYS A 221 -7.78 9.10 -13.03
N GLN A 222 -6.91 9.45 -13.96
CA GLN A 222 -6.97 8.95 -15.33
C GLN A 222 -6.46 7.51 -15.46
N LYS A 223 -5.70 6.99 -14.48
CA LYS A 223 -5.30 5.59 -14.49
C LYS A 223 -6.51 4.69 -14.31
N GLY A 224 -6.56 3.64 -15.13
CA GLY A 224 -7.74 2.79 -15.20
C GLY A 224 -8.88 3.43 -15.97
N ILE A 225 -8.63 4.44 -16.81
CA ILE A 225 -9.56 4.86 -17.86
C ILE A 225 -8.95 4.44 -19.19
N VAL A 226 -9.74 3.82 -20.04
CA VAL A 226 -9.41 3.51 -21.43
C VAL A 226 -10.41 4.22 -22.33
N THR A 227 -9.96 4.72 -23.47
CA THR A 227 -10.85 5.27 -24.49
C THR A 227 -11.10 4.18 -25.52
N VAL A 228 -12.35 3.75 -25.65
CA VAL A 228 -12.77 2.74 -26.63
C VAL A 228 -13.76 3.41 -27.56
N GLU A 229 -13.43 3.51 -28.86
CA GLU A 229 -14.27 4.17 -29.85
C GLU A 229 -14.67 5.61 -29.45
N GLY A 230 -13.73 6.35 -28.85
CA GLY A 230 -13.99 7.72 -28.35
C GLY A 230 -14.84 7.78 -27.07
N VAL A 231 -15.17 6.64 -26.45
CA VAL A 231 -15.88 6.55 -25.17
C VAL A 231 -14.89 6.30 -24.05
N ALA A 232 -14.83 7.19 -23.06
CA ALA A 232 -14.04 6.97 -21.86
C ALA A 232 -14.72 5.91 -20.97
N MET A 233 -14.01 4.81 -20.71
CA MET A 233 -14.50 3.68 -19.91
C MET A 233 -13.53 3.38 -18.75
N HIS A 234 -14.07 3.21 -17.56
CA HIS A 234 -13.33 2.88 -16.35
C HIS A 234 -13.07 1.38 -16.25
N LEU A 235 -11.80 1.00 -16.09
CA LEU A 235 -11.38 -0.35 -15.78
C LEU A 235 -11.83 -0.74 -14.37
N HIS A 236 -12.48 -1.89 -14.25
CA HIS A 236 -12.97 -2.44 -13.00
C HIS A 236 -12.63 -3.93 -12.93
N LEU A 237 -11.98 -4.35 -11.83
CA LEU A 237 -11.62 -5.76 -11.62
C LEU A 237 -12.62 -6.37 -10.64
N VAL A 238 -13.43 -7.31 -11.13
CA VAL A 238 -14.49 -7.98 -10.37
C VAL A 238 -14.25 -9.48 -10.41
N SER A 239 -13.98 -10.09 -9.26
CA SER A 239 -13.84 -11.56 -9.11
C SER A 239 -12.93 -12.22 -10.16
N GLY A 240 -11.81 -11.58 -10.50
CA GLY A 240 -10.85 -12.08 -11.50
C GLY A 240 -11.16 -11.69 -12.97
N SER A 241 -12.30 -11.04 -13.24
CA SER A 241 -12.64 -10.50 -14.56
C SER A 241 -12.40 -9.00 -14.64
N LEU A 242 -11.80 -8.54 -15.73
CA LEU A 242 -11.56 -7.12 -16.01
C LEU A 242 -12.65 -6.59 -16.93
N LEU A 243 -13.39 -5.61 -16.46
CA LEU A 243 -14.44 -4.92 -17.20
C LEU A 243 -13.98 -3.50 -17.53
N ALA A 244 -14.48 -2.94 -18.62
CA ALA A 244 -14.43 -1.50 -18.87
C ALA A 244 -15.85 -0.96 -18.84
N GLU A 245 -16.13 -0.02 -17.95
CA GLU A 245 -17.46 0.46 -17.58
C GLU A 245 -17.61 1.95 -17.87
N HIS A 246 -18.71 2.35 -18.52
CA HIS A 246 -19.12 3.72 -18.69
C HIS A 246 -20.42 3.97 -17.93
N TYR A 247 -20.47 5.05 -17.15
CA TYR A 247 -21.62 5.39 -16.30
C TYR A 247 -22.33 6.63 -16.86
N THR A 248 -23.65 6.55 -17.00
CA THR A 248 -24.50 7.67 -17.41
C THR A 248 -25.82 7.63 -16.64
N CYS A 249 -26.42 8.78 -16.32
CA CYS A 249 -27.76 8.83 -15.73
C CYS A 249 -28.89 8.71 -16.77
N ASP A 250 -28.55 8.75 -18.05
CA ASP A 250 -29.47 8.78 -19.18
C ASP A 250 -29.44 7.46 -19.94
N ILE A 251 -30.61 6.79 -20.03
CA ILE A 251 -30.77 5.53 -20.74
C ILE A 251 -30.58 5.68 -22.25
N GLY A 252 -31.02 6.79 -22.85
CA GLY A 252 -30.85 7.05 -24.28
C GLY A 252 -29.38 7.08 -24.64
N LYS A 253 -28.59 7.84 -23.87
CA LYS A 253 -27.12 7.88 -24.01
C LYS A 253 -26.48 6.51 -23.79
N ALA A 254 -26.97 5.73 -22.83
CA ALA A 254 -26.44 4.38 -22.58
C ALA A 254 -26.65 3.46 -23.80
N LEU A 255 -27.82 3.52 -24.44
CA LEU A 255 -28.13 2.75 -25.62
C LEU A 255 -27.32 3.22 -26.84
N GLU A 256 -27.19 4.52 -27.05
CA GLU A 256 -26.35 5.10 -28.12
C GLU A 256 -24.89 4.63 -28.00
N ILE A 257 -24.32 4.67 -26.79
CA ILE A 257 -22.96 4.18 -26.54
C ILE A 257 -22.88 2.68 -26.81
N ALA A 258 -23.87 1.89 -26.39
CA ALA A 258 -23.88 0.47 -26.65
C ALA A 258 -23.95 0.16 -28.16
N ASP A 259 -24.76 0.89 -28.93
CA ASP A 259 -24.86 0.69 -30.37
C ASP A 259 -23.58 1.12 -31.09
N LYS A 260 -22.92 2.19 -30.64
CA LYS A 260 -21.59 2.58 -31.13
C LYS A 260 -20.55 1.48 -30.90
N LEU A 261 -20.51 0.89 -29.70
CA LEU A 261 -19.58 -0.20 -29.38
C LEU A 261 -19.90 -1.48 -30.17
N LYS A 262 -21.18 -1.80 -30.39
CA LYS A 262 -21.59 -2.92 -31.26
C LYS A 262 -21.15 -2.72 -32.71
N ALA A 263 -21.27 -1.50 -33.23
CA ALA A 263 -20.83 -1.17 -34.59
C ALA A 263 -19.32 -1.38 -34.78
N ALA A 264 -18.52 -1.24 -33.71
CA ALA A 264 -17.10 -1.57 -33.69
C ALA A 264 -16.80 -3.07 -33.47
N GLY A 265 -17.80 -3.94 -33.48
CA GLY A 265 -17.65 -5.39 -33.32
C GLY A 265 -17.45 -5.86 -31.87
N LEU A 266 -17.72 -5.00 -30.89
CA LEU A 266 -17.64 -5.32 -29.46
C LEU A 266 -19.00 -5.83 -28.94
N ARG A 267 -19.01 -6.44 -27.74
CA ARG A 267 -20.22 -7.00 -27.11
C ARG A 267 -20.55 -6.26 -25.81
N PRO A 268 -21.07 -5.02 -25.90
CA PRO A 268 -21.42 -4.24 -24.72
C PRO A 268 -22.68 -4.77 -24.04
N ASN A 269 -22.73 -4.64 -22.72
CA ASN A 269 -23.90 -4.90 -21.89
C ASN A 269 -24.36 -3.60 -21.25
N VAL A 270 -25.68 -3.41 -21.13
CA VAL A 270 -26.28 -2.26 -20.46
C VAL A 270 -27.05 -2.73 -19.23
N VAL A 271 -26.68 -2.23 -18.05
CA VAL A 271 -27.33 -2.63 -16.78
C VAL A 271 -27.71 -1.39 -15.97
N LYS A 272 -28.83 -1.47 -15.24
CA LYS A 272 -29.24 -0.43 -14.30
C LYS A 272 -28.46 -0.58 -12.99
N SER A 273 -27.84 0.49 -12.52
CA SER A 273 -27.07 0.54 -11.28
C SER A 273 -27.46 1.77 -10.45
N GLY A 274 -28.47 1.60 -9.60
CA GLY A 274 -29.03 2.69 -8.79
C GLY A 274 -29.61 3.81 -9.67
N PRO A 275 -29.18 5.07 -9.52
CA PRO A 275 -29.64 6.19 -10.36
C PRO A 275 -28.99 6.23 -11.76
N ASN A 276 -28.02 5.35 -12.03
CA ASN A 276 -27.25 5.34 -13.27
C ASN A 276 -27.49 4.07 -14.10
N TYR A 277 -27.12 4.13 -15.37
CA TYR A 277 -26.95 3.03 -16.28
C TYR A 277 -25.45 2.81 -16.53
N VAL A 278 -25.04 1.54 -16.58
CA VAL A 278 -23.67 1.13 -16.83
C VAL A 278 -23.61 0.40 -18.15
N VAL A 279 -22.82 0.94 -19.08
CA VAL A 279 -22.44 0.25 -20.32
C VAL A 279 -21.08 -0.37 -20.11
N TYR A 280 -20.94 -1.68 -20.28
CA TYR A 280 -19.64 -2.33 -20.08
C TYR A 280 -19.29 -3.36 -21.14
N ILE A 281 -17.99 -3.48 -21.42
CA ILE A 281 -17.41 -4.55 -22.23
C ILE A 281 -16.58 -5.49 -21.35
N ALA A 282 -16.60 -6.78 -21.68
CA ALA A 282 -15.95 -7.83 -20.89
C ALA A 282 -14.47 -8.01 -21.26
N THR A 283 -13.75 -8.78 -20.44
CA THR A 283 -12.31 -9.07 -20.60
C THR A 283 -11.94 -9.49 -22.01
N ALA A 284 -12.75 -10.33 -22.66
CA ALA A 284 -12.46 -10.85 -24.00
C ALA A 284 -12.47 -9.77 -25.09
N ASP A 285 -13.34 -8.77 -24.98
CA ASP A 285 -13.34 -7.62 -25.90
C ASP A 285 -12.17 -6.69 -25.59
N LEU A 286 -11.87 -6.46 -24.31
CA LEU A 286 -10.74 -5.65 -23.88
C LEU A 286 -9.38 -6.21 -24.32
N LEU A 287 -9.20 -7.53 -24.26
CA LEU A 287 -7.97 -8.17 -24.73
C LEU A 287 -7.83 -8.06 -26.26
N ARG A 288 -8.91 -8.25 -27.01
CA ARG A 288 -8.92 -8.03 -28.47
C ARG A 288 -8.57 -6.58 -28.84
N LEU A 289 -9.02 -5.61 -28.05
CA LEU A 289 -8.63 -4.20 -28.22
C LEU A 289 -7.15 -4.00 -27.88
N ALA A 290 -6.67 -4.58 -26.77
CA ALA A 290 -5.27 -4.47 -26.34
C ALA A 290 -4.26 -5.12 -27.29
N GLU A 291 -4.67 -6.11 -28.09
CA GLU A 291 -3.85 -6.68 -29.16
C GLU A 291 -3.56 -5.66 -30.27
N ARG A 292 -4.49 -4.74 -30.52
CA ARG A 292 -4.45 -3.79 -31.64
C ARG A 292 -4.05 -2.38 -31.21
N ASP A 293 -4.34 -2.01 -29.97
CA ASP A 293 -4.08 -0.68 -29.40
C ASP A 293 -3.09 -0.78 -28.22
N GLU A 294 -1.88 -0.26 -28.45
CA GLU A 294 -0.83 -0.24 -27.45
C GLU A 294 -1.17 0.62 -26.23
N ALA A 295 -1.93 1.71 -26.39
CA ALA A 295 -2.34 2.57 -25.30
C ALA A 295 -3.33 1.86 -24.37
N ILE A 296 -4.31 1.14 -24.94
CA ILE A 296 -5.24 0.28 -24.17
C ILE A 296 -4.45 -0.81 -23.43
N ARG A 297 -3.51 -1.47 -24.10
CA ARG A 297 -2.66 -2.50 -23.49
C ARG A 297 -1.84 -1.96 -22.31
N LYS A 298 -1.20 -0.80 -22.47
CA LYS A 298 -0.43 -0.14 -21.40
C LYS A 298 -1.33 0.27 -20.24
N ALA A 299 -2.52 0.81 -20.52
CA ALA A 299 -3.49 1.20 -19.50
C ALA A 299 -3.98 0.01 -18.67
N ILE A 300 -4.27 -1.12 -19.32
CA ILE A 300 -4.65 -2.38 -18.64
C ILE A 300 -3.50 -2.88 -17.76
N ALA A 301 -2.29 -2.98 -18.31
CA ALA A 301 -1.13 -3.46 -17.56
C ALA A 301 -0.84 -2.60 -16.33
N LEU A 302 -0.93 -1.26 -16.48
CA LEU A 302 -0.75 -0.31 -15.40
C LEU A 302 -1.81 -0.49 -14.31
N TYR A 303 -3.08 -0.63 -14.71
CA TYR A 303 -4.20 -0.82 -13.80
C TYR A 303 -4.08 -2.14 -12.99
N LEU A 304 -3.76 -3.25 -13.66
CA LEU A 304 -3.60 -4.56 -13.00
C LEU A 304 -2.42 -4.56 -12.02
N THR A 305 -1.30 -3.94 -12.40
CA THR A 305 -0.12 -3.79 -11.52
C THR A 305 -0.46 -3.02 -10.23
N GLU A 306 -1.39 -2.07 -10.29
CA GLU A 306 -1.84 -1.33 -9.10
C GLU A 306 -2.81 -2.13 -8.22
N LYS A 307 -3.57 -3.06 -8.81
CA LYS A 307 -4.54 -3.91 -8.10
C LYS A 307 -3.93 -5.16 -7.49
N ALA A 308 -2.78 -5.62 -7.98
CA ALA A 308 -2.05 -6.77 -7.44
C ALA A 308 -1.34 -6.52 -6.09
N LYS A 309 -1.81 -5.57 -5.26
CA LYS A 309 -1.15 -5.12 -4.01
C LYS A 309 -2.00 -5.32 -2.76
#